data_AF-A0A1Z8VWI6-F1
#
_entry.id   AF-A0A1Z8VWI6-F1
#
_cell.length_a   1.000
_cell.length_b   1.000
_cell.length_c   1.000
_cell.angle_alpha   90.00
_cell.angle_beta   90.00
_cell.angle_gamma   90.00
#
_symmetry.space_group_name_H-M   'P 1'
#
loop_
_entity.id
_entity.type
_entity.pdbx_description
1 polymer ?
#
loop_
_entity_poly.entity_id
_entity_poly.type
_entity_poly.pdbx_seq_one_letter_code
_entity_poly.pdbx_strand_id
1 'polypeptide(L)'
;MKFHWLIKYYISCFAVIFFILFYIENKEPFVNWNLYPYVKEKKIKENIFNKDCKKLKVFYFKEFSLNYKKSFFGYNIRKDKKSIRGLNLLRYLDYHIKKNKC
;
A
#
# COMPACT_ATOMS: atom_id res chain seq x y z
N MET A 1 24.14 -2.34 -38.82
CA MET A 1 23.80 -1.05 -38.17
C MET A 1 22.31 -0.88 -37.78
N LYS A 2 21.48 -1.94 -37.65
CA LYS A 2 20.06 -1.83 -37.24
C LYS A 2 19.80 -2.10 -35.75
N PHE A 3 20.75 -2.72 -35.06
CA PHE A 3 20.65 -3.10 -33.64
C PHE A 3 20.56 -1.88 -32.70
N HIS A 4 21.22 -0.77 -33.06
CA HIS A 4 21.26 0.45 -32.24
C HIS A 4 19.91 1.15 -32.11
N TRP A 5 19.05 1.07 -33.14
CA TRP A 5 17.71 1.65 -33.10
C TRP A 5 16.76 0.85 -32.23
N LEU A 6 16.80 -0.49 -32.33
CA LEU A 6 16.03 -1.39 -31.46
C LEU A 6 16.36 -1.13 -29.98
N ILE A 7 17.64 -1.07 -29.62
CA ILE A 7 18.07 -0.81 -28.24
C ILE A 7 17.52 0.54 -27.72
N LYS A 8 17.55 1.60 -28.52
CA LYS A 8 16.99 2.91 -28.13
C LYS A 8 15.50 2.84 -27.81
N TYR A 9 14.71 2.13 -28.63
CA TYR A 9 13.29 1.94 -28.38
C TYR A 9 13.04 1.12 -27.11
N TYR A 10 13.81 0.05 -26.86
CA TYR A 10 13.69 -0.74 -25.64
C TYR A 10 13.97 0.09 -24.38
N ILE A 11 15.02 0.91 -24.39
CA ILE A 11 15.35 1.79 -23.26
C ILE A 11 14.24 2.82 -23.02
N SER A 12 13.70 3.42 -24.09
CA SER A 12 12.60 4.38 -23.99
C SER A 12 11.32 3.75 -23.43
N CYS A 13 10.90 2.58 -23.94
CA CYS A 13 9.77 1.83 -23.42
C CYS A 13 9.98 1.43 -21.95
N PHE A 14 11.19 0.97 -21.60
CA PHE A 14 11.52 0.63 -20.22
C PHE A 14 11.39 1.84 -19.29
N ALA A 15 11.89 3.01 -19.70
CA ALA A 15 11.75 4.23 -18.92
C ALA A 15 10.27 4.61 -18.72
N VAL A 16 9.45 4.52 -19.77
CA VAL A 16 8.00 4.82 -19.67
C VAL A 16 7.31 3.85 -18.70
N ILE A 17 7.56 2.54 -18.81
CA ILE A 17 7.01 1.54 -17.89
C ILE A 17 7.46 1.82 -16.45
N PHE A 18 8.75 2.14 -16.27
CA PHE A 18 9.30 2.49 -14.96
C PHE A 18 8.62 3.73 -14.37
N PHE A 19 8.44 4.79 -15.15
CA PHE A 19 7.73 6.01 -14.71
C PHE A 19 6.28 5.72 -14.32
N ILE A 20 5.57 4.89 -15.08
CA ILE A 20 4.20 4.49 -14.77
C ILE A 20 4.16 3.71 -13.45
N LEU A 21 5.05 2.72 -13.27
CA LEU A 21 5.14 1.94 -12.04
C LEU A 21 5.48 2.83 -10.84
N PHE A 22 6.48 3.70 -10.98
CA PHE A 22 6.86 4.67 -9.95
C PHE A 22 5.69 5.58 -9.57
N TYR A 23 4.93 6.08 -10.55
CA TYR A 23 3.75 6.90 -10.29
C TYR A 23 2.67 6.12 -9.52
N ILE A 24 2.40 4.88 -9.92
CA ILE A 24 1.41 4.02 -9.25
C ILE A 24 1.83 3.69 -7.82
N GLU A 25 3.11 3.41 -7.58
CA GLU A 25 3.62 3.10 -6.24
C GLU A 25 3.56 4.30 -5.28
N ASN A 26 3.77 5.52 -5.79
CA ASN A 26 3.76 6.74 -4.97
C ASN A 26 2.38 7.40 -4.84
N LYS A 27 1.37 6.92 -5.58
CA LYS A 27 0.01 7.44 -5.47
C LYS A 27 -0.66 6.93 -4.20
N GLU A 28 -1.49 7.79 -3.61
CA GLU A 28 -2.30 7.42 -2.45
C GLU A 28 -3.19 6.20 -2.80
N PRO A 29 -3.15 5.11 -2.00
CA PRO A 29 -3.89 3.89 -2.31
C PRO A 29 -5.39 4.09 -2.17
N PHE A 30 -6.18 3.50 -3.07
CA PHE A 30 -7.62 3.54 -2.96
C PHE A 30 -8.16 2.52 -1.93
N VAL A 31 -9.02 2.98 -1.03
CA VAL A 31 -9.70 2.15 -0.04
C VAL A 31 -11.21 2.22 -0.26
N ASN A 32 -11.83 1.07 -0.52
CA ASN A 32 -13.29 0.95 -0.48
C ASN A 32 -13.74 0.79 0.98
N TRP A 33 -14.21 1.89 1.59
CA TRP A 33 -14.62 1.94 3.00
C TRP A 33 -15.84 1.09 3.32
N ASN A 34 -16.68 0.75 2.34
CA ASN A 34 -17.81 -0.16 2.53
C ASN A 34 -17.35 -1.56 2.96
N LEU A 35 -16.10 -1.93 2.66
CA LEU A 35 -15.50 -3.17 3.13
C LEU A 35 -15.03 -3.10 4.59
N TYR A 36 -15.13 -1.98 5.29
CA TYR A 36 -14.64 -1.83 6.67
C TYR A 36 -15.70 -1.22 7.59
N PRO A 37 -16.85 -1.90 7.80
CA PRO A 37 -17.97 -1.33 8.58
C PRO A 37 -17.61 -1.04 10.04
N TYR A 38 -16.61 -1.75 10.58
CA TYR A 38 -16.13 -1.56 11.95
C TYR A 38 -15.11 -0.41 12.09
N VAL A 39 -14.65 0.16 10.98
CA VAL A 39 -13.66 1.23 10.94
C VAL A 39 -14.34 2.50 10.44
N LYS A 40 -14.49 3.48 11.33
CA LYS A 40 -15.05 4.78 10.95
C LYS A 40 -14.02 5.54 10.10
N GLU A 41 -14.27 5.65 8.80
CA GLU A 41 -13.43 6.40 7.84
C GLU A 41 -13.06 7.79 8.37
N LYS A 42 -14.06 8.54 8.87
CA LYS A 42 -13.87 9.88 9.44
C LYS A 42 -12.79 9.92 10.53
N LYS A 43 -12.77 8.92 11.41
CA LYS A 43 -11.78 8.83 12.50
C LYS A 43 -10.36 8.58 11.97
N ILE A 44 -10.21 7.76 10.92
CA ILE A 44 -8.90 7.54 10.30
C ILE A 44 -8.43 8.82 9.61
N LYS A 45 -9.31 9.48 8.84
CA LYS A 45 -9.01 10.76 8.17
C LYS A 45 -8.61 11.85 9.17
N GLU A 46 -9.30 11.96 10.30
CA GLU A 46 -8.94 12.88 11.38
C GLU A 46 -7.56 12.56 11.98
N ASN A 47 -7.25 11.28 12.25
CA ASN A 47 -5.94 10.90 12.75
C ASN A 47 -4.81 11.20 11.74
N ILE A 48 -5.07 11.05 10.44
CA ILE A 48 -4.14 11.42 9.36
C ILE A 48 -3.92 12.93 9.35
N PHE A 49 -5.01 13.71 9.37
CA PHE A 49 -4.97 15.17 9.37
C PHE A 49 -4.20 15.71 10.59
N ASN A 50 -4.48 15.15 11.77
CA ASN A 50 -3.83 15.51 13.04
C ASN A 50 -2.42 14.91 13.18
N LYS A 51 -1.93 14.13 12.22
CA LYS A 51 -0.63 13.43 12.26
C LYS A 51 -0.43 12.58 13.52
N ASP A 52 -1.48 11.94 14.02
CA ASP A 52 -1.43 11.11 15.22
C ASP A 52 -0.79 9.74 14.91
N CYS A 53 0.54 9.72 14.83
CA CYS A 53 1.33 8.54 14.48
C CYS A 53 1.04 7.34 15.37
N LYS A 54 0.81 7.56 16.68
CA LYS A 54 0.58 6.47 17.64
C LYS A 54 -0.72 5.75 17.30
N LYS A 55 -1.82 6.50 17.10
CA LYS A 55 -3.10 5.90 16.70
C LYS A 55 -3.00 5.23 15.34
N LEU A 56 -2.36 5.86 14.34
CA LEU A 56 -2.21 5.28 13.01
C LEU A 56 -1.44 3.95 13.04
N LYS A 57 -0.32 3.88 13.78
CA LYS A 57 0.44 2.63 13.96
C LYS A 57 -0.37 1.56 14.67
N VAL A 58 -1.13 1.91 15.71
CA VAL A 58 -2.02 0.96 16.39
C VAL A 58 -3.08 0.41 15.44
N PHE A 59 -3.70 1.26 14.62
CA PHE A 59 -4.65 0.80 13.59
C PHE A 59 -3.97 -0.12 12.57
N TYR A 60 -2.78 0.24 12.09
CA TYR A 60 -2.01 -0.57 11.17
C TYR A 60 -1.73 -1.97 11.74
N PHE A 61 -1.19 -2.06 12.95
CA PHE A 61 -0.88 -3.35 13.56
C PHE A 61 -2.13 -4.18 13.84
N LYS A 62 -3.23 -3.54 14.24
CA LYS A 62 -4.51 -4.22 14.42
C LYS A 62 -4.98 -4.84 13.11
N GLU A 63 -5.05 -4.06 12.04
CA GLU A 63 -5.47 -4.56 10.73
C GLU A 63 -4.50 -5.63 10.20
N PHE A 64 -3.21 -5.48 10.45
CA PHE A 64 -2.19 -6.46 10.06
C PHE A 64 -2.39 -7.79 10.77
N SER A 65 -2.55 -7.77 12.10
CA SER A 65 -2.75 -8.98 12.91
C SER A 65 -4.05 -9.72 12.58
N LEU A 66 -5.08 -9.00 12.13
CA LEU A 66 -6.33 -9.61 11.69
C LEU A 66 -6.13 -10.36 10.38
N ASN A 67 -5.41 -9.77 9.42
CA ASN A 67 -5.30 -10.30 8.06
C ASN A 67 -4.09 -11.19 7.80
N TYR A 68 -3.04 -11.13 8.62
CA TYR A 68 -1.79 -11.86 8.44
C TYR A 68 -1.50 -12.79 9.63
N LYS A 69 -0.83 -13.90 9.34
CA LYS A 69 -0.27 -14.83 10.33
C LYS A 69 1.18 -15.15 9.96
N LYS A 70 1.97 -15.62 10.92
CA LYS A 70 3.30 -16.15 10.62
C LYS A 70 3.22 -17.57 10.06
N SER A 71 4.06 -17.86 9.09
CA SER A 71 4.33 -19.21 8.60
C SER A 71 5.25 -19.95 9.56
N PHE A 72 5.42 -21.25 9.34
CA PHE A 72 6.41 -22.06 10.07
C PHE A 72 7.84 -21.47 9.95
N PHE A 73 8.18 -20.93 8.78
CA PHE A 73 9.46 -20.25 8.53
C PHE A 73 9.48 -18.78 8.98
N GLY A 74 8.46 -18.32 9.72
CA GLY A 74 8.40 -16.96 10.25
C GLY A 74 7.95 -15.87 9.27
N TYR A 75 7.61 -16.21 8.03
CA TYR A 75 7.11 -15.25 7.03
C TYR A 75 5.68 -14.82 7.31
N ASN A 76 5.37 -13.54 7.06
CA ASN A 76 4.00 -13.04 7.16
C ASN A 76 3.19 -13.50 5.93
N ILE A 77 2.20 -14.35 6.16
CA ILE A 77 1.30 -14.88 5.13
C ILE A 77 -0.12 -14.39 5.41
N ARG A 78 -0.82 -13.98 4.36
CA ARG A 78 -2.23 -13.61 4.46
C ARG A 78 -3.06 -14.82 4.91
N LYS A 79 -3.92 -14.63 5.91
CA LYS A 79 -4.85 -15.67 6.38
C LYS A 79 -5.87 -16.02 5.30
N ASP A 80 -6.36 -15.01 4.59
CA ASP A 80 -7.23 -15.16 3.44
C ASP A 80 -6.47 -14.82 2.14
N LYS A 81 -6.43 -15.78 1.21
CA LYS A 81 -5.77 -15.63 -0.10
C LYS A 81 -6.65 -14.91 -1.12
N LYS A 82 -7.97 -14.86 -0.92
CA LYS A 82 -8.94 -14.41 -1.94
C LYS A 82 -9.36 -12.95 -1.77
N SER A 83 -9.57 -12.45 -0.56
CA SER A 83 -10.03 -11.06 -0.41
C SER A 83 -8.90 -10.07 -0.71
N ILE A 84 -9.20 -8.97 -1.40
CA ILE A 84 -8.31 -7.78 -1.51
C ILE A 84 -8.44 -6.90 -0.23
N ARG A 85 -9.46 -7.21 0.58
CA ARG A 85 -9.77 -6.61 1.87
C ARG A 85 -8.56 -6.70 2.82
N GLY A 86 -8.33 -5.65 3.58
CA GLY A 86 -7.18 -5.50 4.47
C GLY A 86 -5.90 -5.00 3.80
N LEU A 87 -5.55 -5.51 2.59
CA LEU A 87 -4.33 -5.09 1.90
C LEU A 87 -4.37 -3.60 1.54
N ASN A 88 -5.46 -3.13 0.93
CA ASN A 88 -5.57 -1.73 0.53
C ASN A 88 -5.58 -0.78 1.74
N LEU A 89 -6.25 -1.16 2.83
CA LEU A 89 -6.25 -0.36 4.06
C LEU A 89 -4.87 -0.32 4.71
N LEU A 90 -4.14 -1.44 4.71
CA LEU A 90 -2.75 -1.48 5.21
C LEU A 90 -1.82 -0.61 4.35
N ARG A 91 -1.92 -0.68 3.01
CA ARG A 91 -1.16 0.19 2.12
C ARG A 91 -1.50 1.67 2.35
N TYR A 92 -2.78 1.96 2.54
CA TYR A 92 -3.26 3.32 2.81
C TYR A 92 -2.69 3.89 4.11
N LEU A 93 -2.74 3.09 5.18
CA LEU A 93 -2.17 3.46 6.47
C LEU A 93 -0.65 3.62 6.39
N ASP A 94 0.06 2.69 5.74
CA ASP A 94 1.51 2.76 5.55
C ASP A 94 1.94 4.00 4.75
N TYR A 95 1.21 4.32 3.68
CA TYR A 95 1.42 5.54 2.88
C TYR A 95 1.36 6.79 3.75
N HIS A 96 0.32 6.93 4.57
CA HIS A 96 0.15 8.12 5.43
C HIS A 96 1.11 8.15 6.62
N ILE A 97 1.46 6.99 7.19
CA ILE A 97 2.49 6.88 8.24
C ILE A 97 3.83 7.40 7.69
N LYS A 98 4.27 6.89 6.53
CA LYS A 98 5.52 7.34 5.87
C LYS A 98 5.46 8.82 5.49
N LYS A 99 4.36 9.27 4.88
CA LYS A 99 4.16 10.66 4.47
C LYS A 99 4.22 11.63 5.66
N ASN A 100 3.69 11.22 6.81
CA ASN A 100 3.74 11.99 8.05
C ASN A 100 5.08 11.88 8.81
N LYS A 101 6.05 11.13 8.29
CA LYS A 101 7.33 10.81 8.96
C LYS A 101 7.15 10.13 10.32
N CYS A 102 6.11 9.30 10.39
CA CYS A 102 5.97 8.26 11.39
C CYS A 102 6.76 7.01 10.92
#